data_AF-A0A820H614-F1
#
_entry.id   AF-A0A820H614-F1
#
_cell.length_a   1.000
_cell.length_b   1.000
_cell.length_c   1.000
_cell.angle_alpha   90.00
_cell.angle_beta   90.00
_cell.angle_gamma   90.00
#
_symmetry.space_group_name_H-M   'P 1'
#
loop_
_entity.id
_entity.type
_entity.pdbx_description
1 polymer ?
#
loop_
_entity_poly.entity_id
_entity_poly.type
_entity_poly.pdbx_seq_one_letter_code
_entity_poly.pdbx_strand_id
1 'polypeptide(L)'
;METIRMRDLRRIFQNKYVVFMGDSNMRSIYKDFILLLQDDKLMSDSDRKAGGNKESICGDILLEGGIYKNLASGIEYEEKRVFLANIFLVKFIFLTRCQNEVTLRLFEDFKKDTEKPDLVVINSTLWDISRYGGNGEKDFKTYLPLCFDDLRAATSPTTIILWLTALPISAEPNAAVFDEKYRPDNKYWRTQFLHINAFSAELAKKKNCEVLDVHYLFRQHPELRDTDGCHWNSTGHRLITSYIAQTVSLIWHVPYIDRIAIDHKERELHRVCYRIVNDENENSLARTLTGENSEGITDFDLNAYLTEYIPSSTETPNEENPDRIGTIIGKMNETDRRILNLMDYYEKK
;
A
#
# COMPACT_ATOMS: atom_id res chain seq x y z
N MET A 1 -1.76 17.06 -11.70
CA MET A 1 -1.08 16.82 -10.40
C MET A 1 0.38 17.17 -10.55
N GLU A 2 0.94 17.93 -9.62
CA GLU A 2 2.38 18.22 -9.61
C GLU A 2 3.14 17.00 -9.06
N THR A 3 4.16 16.54 -9.80
CA THR A 3 4.99 15.39 -9.44
C THR A 3 6.35 15.84 -8.91
N ILE A 4 6.96 15.03 -8.06
CA ILE A 4 8.31 15.29 -7.58
C ILE A 4 9.32 15.24 -8.74
N ARG A 5 10.36 16.07 -8.66
CA ARG A 5 11.49 16.09 -9.60
C ARG A 5 12.69 15.36 -9.02
N MET A 6 13.59 14.92 -9.90
CA MET A 6 14.84 14.24 -9.56
C MET A 6 15.62 14.98 -8.47
N ARG A 7 15.77 16.31 -8.61
CA ARG A 7 16.52 17.12 -7.64
C ARG A 7 15.98 16.97 -6.22
N ASP A 8 14.66 17.02 -6.08
CA ASP A 8 14.01 17.00 -4.78
C ASP A 8 13.98 15.58 -4.22
N LEU A 9 13.78 14.55 -5.06
CA LEU A 9 13.91 13.15 -4.67
C LEU A 9 15.32 12.85 -4.15
N ARG A 10 16.36 13.25 -4.89
CA ARG A 10 17.77 13.07 -4.49
C ARG A 10 18.07 13.78 -3.17
N ARG A 11 17.50 14.96 -2.93
CA ARG A 11 17.68 15.70 -1.68
C ARG A 11 17.07 14.96 -0.49
N ILE A 12 15.88 14.38 -0.65
CA ILE A 12 15.20 13.62 0.42
C ILE A 12 15.97 12.33 0.74
N PHE A 13 16.43 11.63 -0.30
CA PHE A 13 16.97 10.27 -0.18
C PHE A 13 18.51 10.18 -0.23
N GLN A 14 19.22 11.30 -0.11
CA GLN A 14 20.69 11.28 -0.07
C GLN A 14 21.21 10.50 1.15
N ASN A 15 22.16 9.59 0.94
CA ASN A 15 22.72 8.72 1.97
C ASN A 15 21.66 7.87 2.69
N LYS A 16 20.63 7.44 1.95
CA LYS A 16 19.56 6.59 2.48
C LYS A 16 19.61 5.19 1.89
N TYR A 17 19.41 4.21 2.75
CA TYR A 17 19.13 2.84 2.37
C TYR A 17 17.62 2.60 2.33
N VAL A 18 17.08 2.41 1.14
CA VAL A 18 15.64 2.20 0.89
C VAL A 18 15.38 0.78 0.43
N VAL A 19 14.32 0.15 0.94
CA VAL A 19 13.86 -1.17 0.51
C VAL A 19 12.41 -1.09 0.08
N PHE A 20 12.11 -1.61 -1.11
CA PHE A 20 10.76 -1.83 -1.60
C PHE A 20 10.42 -3.32 -1.52
N MET A 21 9.28 -3.65 -0.94
CA MET A 21 8.83 -5.04 -0.76
C MET A 21 7.40 -5.20 -1.25
N GLY A 22 7.17 -6.04 -2.25
CA GLY A 22 5.82 -6.29 -2.70
C GLY A 22 5.70 -6.96 -4.06
N ASP A 23 4.57 -6.79 -4.69
CA ASP A 23 4.25 -7.41 -5.96
C ASP A 23 4.82 -6.65 -7.18
N SER A 24 4.26 -6.90 -8.36
CA SER A 24 4.60 -6.23 -9.61
C SER A 24 4.26 -4.74 -9.66
N ASN A 25 3.25 -4.28 -8.91
CA ASN A 25 3.00 -2.84 -8.73
C ASN A 25 4.13 -2.23 -7.89
N MET A 26 4.52 -2.88 -6.80
CA MET A 26 5.66 -2.42 -5.98
C MET A 26 6.97 -2.42 -6.78
N ARG A 27 7.19 -3.45 -7.63
CA ARG A 27 8.33 -3.46 -8.57
C ARG A 27 8.32 -2.25 -9.49
N SER A 28 7.15 -1.85 -9.96
CA SER A 28 7.02 -0.72 -10.88
C SER A 28 7.22 0.63 -10.17
N ILE A 29 6.79 0.77 -8.92
CA ILE A 29 7.10 1.91 -8.06
C ILE A 29 8.61 1.98 -7.80
N TYR A 30 9.25 0.87 -7.43
CA TYR A 30 10.69 0.78 -7.26
C TYR A 30 11.45 1.24 -8.51
N LYS A 31 11.06 0.72 -9.69
CA LYS A 31 11.67 1.09 -10.96
C LYS A 31 11.51 2.59 -11.26
N ASP A 32 10.34 3.18 -11.00
CA ASP A 32 10.15 4.62 -11.20
C ASP A 32 11.01 5.43 -10.22
N PHE A 33 11.09 4.99 -8.97
CA PHE A 33 11.93 5.61 -7.94
C PHE A 33 13.40 5.66 -8.36
N ILE A 34 14.00 4.53 -8.76
CA ILE A 34 15.40 4.49 -9.18
C ILE A 34 15.64 5.24 -10.49
N LEU A 35 14.66 5.24 -11.40
CA LEU A 35 14.72 6.04 -12.62
C LEU A 35 14.76 7.53 -12.28
N LEU A 36 13.88 7.98 -11.38
CA LEU A 36 13.78 9.37 -10.96
C LEU A 36 15.00 9.85 -10.17
N LEU A 37 15.75 8.96 -9.52
CA LEU A 37 17.06 9.31 -8.96
C LEU A 37 18.10 9.70 -10.03
N GLN A 38 17.88 9.31 -11.28
CA GLN A 38 18.83 9.46 -12.40
C GLN A 38 18.35 10.46 -13.46
N ASP A 39 17.04 10.54 -13.72
CA ASP A 39 16.44 11.27 -14.83
C ASP A 39 14.97 11.61 -14.52
N ASP A 40 14.53 12.83 -14.85
CA ASP A 40 13.15 13.28 -14.63
C ASP A 40 12.12 12.59 -15.55
N LYS A 41 12.56 11.84 -16.57
CA LYS A 41 11.68 11.15 -17.52
C LYS A 41 10.76 10.12 -16.87
N LEU A 42 9.60 9.89 -17.49
CA LEU A 42 8.74 8.76 -17.17
C LEU A 42 9.31 7.46 -17.73
N MET A 43 8.98 6.35 -17.07
CA MET A 43 9.39 5.02 -17.50
C MET A 43 8.73 4.63 -18.83
N SER A 44 9.50 4.00 -19.71
CA SER A 44 8.98 3.41 -20.95
C SER A 44 8.08 2.20 -20.65
N ASP A 45 7.13 1.90 -21.53
CA ASP A 45 6.30 0.69 -21.37
C ASP A 45 7.11 -0.59 -21.41
N SER A 46 8.21 -0.64 -22.18
CA SER A 46 9.10 -1.79 -22.22
C SER A 46 9.80 -2.04 -20.89
N ASP A 47 10.23 -0.99 -20.20
CA ASP A 47 10.87 -1.12 -18.88
C ASP A 47 9.84 -1.37 -17.79
N ARG A 48 8.63 -0.82 -17.93
CA ARG A 48 7.50 -1.08 -17.04
C ARG A 48 7.06 -2.53 -17.06
N LYS A 49 7.02 -3.15 -18.25
CA LYS A 49 6.68 -4.57 -18.42
C LYS A 49 7.84 -5.52 -18.08
N ALA A 50 9.08 -5.03 -18.06
CA ALA A 50 10.22 -5.82 -17.62
C ALA A 50 10.15 -6.16 -16.13
N GLY A 51 10.61 -7.36 -15.79
CA GLY A 51 10.75 -7.86 -14.42
C GLY A 51 11.91 -8.84 -14.33
N GLY A 52 11.68 -10.00 -13.72
CA GLY A 52 12.70 -11.04 -13.58
C GLY A 52 13.27 -11.60 -14.88
N ASN A 53 12.72 -11.24 -16.05
CA ASN A 53 13.23 -11.63 -17.38
C ASN A 53 14.43 -10.81 -17.87
N LYS A 54 14.91 -9.82 -17.10
CA LYS A 54 16.11 -9.05 -17.41
C LYS A 54 17.06 -9.01 -16.22
N GLU A 55 18.36 -9.05 -16.50
CA GLU A 55 19.42 -8.84 -15.50
C GLU A 55 19.39 -7.42 -14.94
N SER A 56 19.10 -6.41 -15.78
CA SER A 56 19.06 -5.00 -15.37
C SER A 56 17.84 -4.28 -15.94
N ILE A 57 17.25 -3.40 -15.12
CA ILE A 57 16.16 -2.49 -15.44
C ILE A 57 16.45 -1.14 -14.79
N CYS A 58 16.43 -0.06 -15.58
CA CYS A 58 16.70 1.29 -15.06
C CYS A 58 18.06 1.40 -14.30
N GLY A 59 19.06 0.60 -14.67
CA GLY A 59 20.40 0.63 -14.09
C GLY A 59 20.59 -0.16 -12.79
N ASP A 60 19.58 -0.92 -12.35
CA ASP A 60 19.72 -1.86 -11.24
C ASP A 60 20.34 -3.20 -11.66
N ILE A 61 20.46 -4.13 -10.71
CA ILE A 61 20.97 -5.48 -10.91
C ILE A 61 20.04 -6.49 -10.25
N LEU A 62 19.66 -7.54 -10.98
CA LEU A 62 18.99 -8.71 -10.44
C LEU A 62 20.01 -9.55 -9.65
N LEU A 63 19.73 -9.77 -8.37
CA LEU A 63 20.59 -10.55 -7.48
C LEU A 63 20.16 -12.02 -7.42
N GLU A 64 18.85 -12.25 -7.33
CA GLU A 64 18.29 -13.59 -7.17
C GLU A 64 16.94 -13.70 -7.88
N GLY A 65 16.58 -14.92 -8.26
CA GLY A 65 15.30 -15.22 -8.88
C GLY A 65 15.24 -14.88 -10.38
N GLY A 66 14.03 -14.68 -10.91
CA GLY A 66 13.84 -14.36 -12.33
C GLY A 66 14.55 -15.35 -13.28
N ILE A 67 15.34 -14.84 -14.22
CA ILE A 67 16.11 -15.63 -15.18
C ILE A 67 17.07 -16.63 -14.50
N TYR A 68 17.57 -16.34 -13.30
CA TYR A 68 18.47 -17.24 -12.57
C TYR A 68 17.73 -18.43 -11.93
N LYS A 69 16.40 -18.38 -11.86
CA LYS A 69 15.53 -19.48 -11.42
C LYS A 69 14.55 -19.90 -12.52
N ASN A 70 15.02 -19.94 -13.78
CA ASN A 70 14.25 -20.40 -14.95
C ASN A 70 12.91 -19.69 -15.15
N LEU A 71 12.77 -18.44 -14.68
CA LEU A 71 11.51 -17.70 -14.73
C LEU A 71 10.35 -18.51 -14.11
N ALA A 72 10.60 -19.15 -12.97
CA ALA A 72 9.55 -19.71 -12.13
C ALA A 72 8.39 -18.72 -12.00
N SER A 73 7.16 -19.19 -11.89
CA SER A 73 5.98 -18.33 -11.83
C SER A 73 5.04 -18.76 -10.72
N GLY A 74 4.12 -17.88 -10.35
CA GLY A 74 3.19 -18.15 -9.25
C GLY A 74 3.86 -18.00 -7.88
N ILE A 75 3.49 -18.86 -6.94
CA ILE A 75 3.83 -18.71 -5.51
C ILE A 75 5.31 -18.92 -5.20
N GLU A 76 6.01 -19.64 -6.08
CA GLU A 76 7.46 -19.89 -6.03
C GLU A 76 8.29 -18.77 -6.68
N TYR A 77 7.62 -17.70 -7.16
CA TYR A 77 8.33 -16.59 -7.77
C TYR A 77 9.16 -15.85 -6.73
N GLU A 78 10.43 -15.68 -7.06
CA GLU A 78 11.36 -14.85 -6.31
C GLU A 78 12.02 -13.86 -7.27
N GLU A 79 12.26 -12.65 -6.77
CA GLU A 79 13.02 -11.63 -7.47
C GLU A 79 13.59 -10.68 -6.41
N LYS A 80 14.92 -10.59 -6.34
CA LYS A 80 15.62 -9.61 -5.51
C LYS A 80 16.49 -8.75 -6.40
N ARG A 81 16.36 -7.43 -6.27
CA ARG A 81 17.09 -6.47 -7.09
C ARG A 81 17.78 -5.43 -6.22
N VAL A 82 18.90 -4.89 -6.70
CA VAL A 82 19.62 -3.80 -6.05
C VAL A 82 20.01 -2.73 -7.07
N PHE A 83 19.76 -1.48 -6.70
CA PHE A 83 20.32 -0.32 -7.35
C PHE A 83 21.32 0.32 -6.39
N LEU A 84 22.58 0.41 -6.83
CA LEU A 84 23.66 1.05 -6.09
C LEU A 84 24.32 2.09 -7.00
N ALA A 85 24.13 3.36 -6.69
CA ALA A 85 24.75 4.45 -7.43
C ALA A 85 25.13 5.60 -6.49
N ASN A 86 26.42 5.90 -6.42
CA ASN A 86 27.00 6.92 -5.52
C ASN A 86 26.59 6.70 -4.05
N ILE A 87 25.63 7.49 -3.58
CA ILE A 87 25.15 7.54 -2.19
C ILE A 87 23.74 6.95 -2.02
N PHE A 88 23.20 6.30 -3.07
CA PHE A 88 21.88 5.69 -3.05
C PHE A 88 22.01 4.18 -3.06
N LEU A 89 21.41 3.54 -2.05
CA LEU A 89 21.22 2.10 -1.99
C LEU A 89 19.73 1.81 -1.95
N VAL A 90 19.20 1.21 -3.03
CA VAL A 90 17.77 0.87 -3.12
C VAL A 90 17.62 -0.60 -3.48
N LYS A 91 16.95 -1.37 -2.63
CA LYS A 91 16.65 -2.79 -2.90
C LYS A 91 15.17 -2.97 -3.24
N PHE A 92 14.88 -3.98 -4.05
CA PHE A 92 13.53 -4.49 -4.27
C PHE A 92 13.49 -5.98 -3.95
N ILE A 93 12.44 -6.41 -3.23
CA ILE A 93 12.15 -7.81 -2.97
C ILE A 93 10.70 -8.08 -3.39
N PHE A 94 10.53 -9.06 -4.29
CA PHE A 94 9.21 -9.52 -4.66
C PHE A 94 8.59 -10.35 -3.54
N LEU A 95 7.35 -10.03 -3.17
CA LEU A 95 6.57 -10.76 -2.18
C LEU A 95 5.45 -11.53 -2.86
N THR A 96 5.41 -12.84 -2.61
CA THR A 96 4.23 -13.65 -2.90
C THR A 96 3.30 -13.73 -1.68
N ARG A 97 3.80 -13.43 -0.47
CA ARG A 97 3.06 -13.34 0.79
C ARG A 97 3.64 -12.23 1.66
N CYS A 98 2.84 -11.67 2.58
CA CYS A 98 3.37 -10.84 3.67
C CYS A 98 4.34 -11.63 4.56
N GLN A 99 4.03 -12.90 4.81
CA GLN A 99 4.87 -13.80 5.58
C GLN A 99 4.86 -15.21 4.98
N ASN A 100 6.06 -15.68 4.67
CA ASN A 100 6.43 -17.04 4.31
C ASN A 100 7.92 -17.25 4.66
N GLU A 101 8.46 -18.43 4.35
CA GLU A 101 9.87 -18.72 4.62
C GLU A 101 10.85 -17.75 3.93
N VAL A 102 10.51 -17.24 2.73
CA VAL A 102 11.36 -16.30 1.98
C VAL A 102 11.47 -14.97 2.73
N THR A 103 10.34 -14.41 3.16
CA THR A 103 10.32 -13.17 3.96
C THR A 103 10.98 -13.35 5.32
N LEU A 104 10.82 -14.50 5.98
CA LEU A 104 11.48 -14.75 7.27
C LEU A 104 13.00 -14.81 7.11
N ARG A 105 13.50 -15.45 6.04
CA ARG A 105 14.94 -15.42 5.71
C ARG A 105 15.43 -14.00 5.45
N LEU A 106 14.66 -13.18 4.73
CA LEU A 106 14.99 -11.77 4.50
C LEU A 106 15.08 -10.99 5.82
N PHE A 107 14.15 -11.19 6.75
CA PHE A 107 14.18 -10.51 8.05
C PHE A 107 15.39 -10.96 8.89
N GLU A 108 15.79 -12.22 8.81
CA GLU A 108 17.04 -12.70 9.41
C GLU A 108 18.28 -12.08 8.77
N ASP A 109 18.29 -11.89 7.45
CA ASP A 109 19.37 -11.18 6.76
C ASP A 109 19.43 -9.71 7.22
N PHE A 110 18.29 -9.04 7.34
CA PHE A 110 18.23 -7.70 7.93
C PHE A 110 18.77 -7.65 9.35
N LYS A 111 18.52 -8.65 10.20
CA LYS A 111 19.08 -8.71 11.56
C LYS A 111 20.61 -8.82 11.55
N LYS A 112 21.17 -9.57 10.60
CA LYS A 112 22.63 -9.79 10.46
C LYS A 112 23.37 -8.64 9.79
N ASP A 113 22.71 -7.92 8.89
CA ASP A 113 23.30 -6.78 8.17
C ASP A 113 23.74 -5.70 9.17
N THR A 114 24.96 -5.17 8.99
CA THR A 114 25.47 -4.08 9.83
C THR A 114 24.67 -2.79 9.60
N GLU A 115 24.29 -2.53 8.35
CA GLU A 115 23.50 -1.38 7.93
C GLU A 115 22.03 -1.76 7.83
N LYS A 116 21.16 -1.04 8.55
CA LYS A 116 19.70 -1.24 8.49
C LYS A 116 19.07 -0.29 7.47
N PRO A 117 17.94 -0.66 6.84
CA PRO A 117 17.19 0.25 5.99
C PRO A 117 16.77 1.51 6.78
N ASP A 118 16.89 2.69 6.17
CA ASP A 118 16.26 3.91 6.67
C ASP A 118 14.74 3.90 6.39
N LEU A 119 14.34 3.29 5.28
CA LEU A 119 12.96 3.20 4.82
C LEU A 119 12.69 1.81 4.24
N VAL A 120 11.59 1.20 4.69
CA VAL A 120 10.98 0.02 4.06
C VAL A 120 9.59 0.42 3.56
N VAL A 121 9.38 0.38 2.25
CA VAL A 121 8.08 0.58 1.61
C VAL A 121 7.51 -0.79 1.28
N ILE A 122 6.36 -1.14 1.85
CA ILE A 122 5.83 -2.50 1.78
C ILE A 122 4.33 -2.54 1.43
N ASN A 123 3.96 -3.46 0.54
CA ASN A 123 2.59 -3.91 0.28
C ASN A 123 2.62 -5.35 -0.24
N SER A 124 1.72 -6.21 0.22
CA SER A 124 1.58 -7.58 -0.30
C SER A 124 0.13 -7.98 -0.61
N THR A 125 -0.82 -7.08 -0.34
CA THR A 125 -2.25 -7.37 -0.28
C THR A 125 -2.78 -8.04 -1.55
N LEU A 126 -2.36 -7.61 -2.74
CA LEU A 126 -2.87 -8.17 -3.99
C LEU A 126 -2.61 -9.67 -4.06
N TRP A 127 -1.37 -10.09 -3.84
CA TRP A 127 -0.98 -11.49 -3.89
C TRP A 127 -1.59 -12.32 -2.77
N ASP A 128 -1.49 -11.86 -1.53
CA ASP A 128 -2.00 -12.59 -0.37
C ASP A 128 -3.50 -12.91 -0.52
N ILE A 129 -4.27 -11.96 -1.02
CA ILE A 129 -5.72 -12.08 -1.14
C ILE A 129 -6.14 -12.82 -2.42
N SER A 130 -5.50 -12.58 -3.56
CA SER A 130 -6.00 -13.10 -4.85
C SER A 130 -5.37 -14.41 -5.33
N ARG A 131 -4.18 -14.79 -4.82
CA ARG A 131 -3.41 -15.92 -5.38
C ARG A 131 -3.60 -17.25 -4.64
N TYR A 132 -4.09 -17.21 -3.40
CA TYR A 132 -4.11 -18.37 -2.49
C TYR A 132 -5.51 -18.93 -2.22
N GLY A 133 -6.46 -18.63 -3.10
CA GLY A 133 -7.84 -19.09 -3.01
C GLY A 133 -8.58 -18.65 -1.76
N GLY A 134 -9.58 -19.42 -1.35
CA GLY A 134 -10.53 -19.04 -0.29
C GLY A 134 -9.91 -18.79 1.08
N ASN A 135 -8.67 -19.22 1.32
CA ASN A 135 -7.95 -18.97 2.56
C ASN A 135 -7.07 -17.72 2.53
N GLY A 136 -6.86 -17.08 1.36
CA GLY A 136 -5.93 -15.96 1.21
C GLY A 136 -6.17 -14.82 2.21
N GLU A 137 -7.42 -14.38 2.35
CA GLU A 137 -7.80 -13.37 3.35
C GLU A 137 -7.58 -13.82 4.79
N LYS A 138 -7.97 -15.05 5.13
CA LYS A 138 -7.82 -15.59 6.48
C LYS A 138 -6.35 -15.65 6.85
N ASP A 139 -5.54 -16.24 6.00
CA ASP A 139 -4.08 -16.34 6.17
C ASP A 139 -3.47 -14.95 6.30
N PHE A 140 -3.83 -14.01 5.42
CA PHE A 140 -3.34 -12.64 5.47
C PHE A 140 -3.62 -11.97 6.82
N LYS A 141 -4.85 -12.10 7.33
CA LYS A 141 -5.24 -11.56 8.64
C LYS A 141 -4.49 -12.21 9.80
N THR A 142 -4.14 -13.49 9.68
CA THR A 142 -3.33 -14.22 10.66
C THR A 142 -1.85 -13.82 10.63
N TYR A 143 -1.26 -13.68 9.44
CA TYR A 143 0.18 -13.51 9.28
C TYR A 143 0.64 -12.06 9.20
N LEU A 144 -0.19 -11.12 8.77
CA LEU A 144 0.19 -9.71 8.68
C LEU A 144 0.65 -9.11 10.03
N PRO A 145 -0.01 -9.39 11.18
CA PRO A 145 0.47 -8.92 12.48
C PRO A 145 1.89 -9.41 12.79
N LEU A 146 2.18 -10.68 12.49
CA LEU A 146 3.48 -11.30 12.71
C LEU A 146 4.54 -10.71 11.77
N CYS A 147 4.17 -10.47 10.50
CA CYS A 147 5.03 -9.79 9.54
C CYS A 147 5.48 -8.42 10.06
N PHE A 148 4.58 -7.61 10.63
CA PHE A 148 4.95 -6.31 11.19
C PHE A 148 5.86 -6.44 12.42
N ASP A 149 5.56 -7.38 13.31
CA ASP A 149 6.38 -7.64 14.50
C ASP A 149 7.80 -8.07 14.11
N ASP A 150 7.93 -9.03 13.19
CA ASP A 150 9.21 -9.54 12.73
C ASP A 150 10.01 -8.49 11.95
N LEU A 151 9.36 -7.72 11.07
CA LEU A 151 10.02 -6.65 10.31
C LEU A 151 10.52 -5.54 11.25
N ARG A 152 9.71 -5.17 12.25
CA ARG A 152 10.12 -4.18 13.26
C ARG A 152 11.28 -4.69 14.11
N ALA A 153 11.28 -5.97 14.49
CA ALA A 153 12.39 -6.60 15.21
C ALA A 153 13.66 -6.75 14.36
N ALA A 154 13.53 -6.80 13.03
CA ALA A 154 14.63 -6.94 12.09
C ALA A 154 15.29 -5.62 11.66
N THR A 155 14.62 -4.49 11.91
CA THR A 155 15.05 -3.16 11.48
C THR A 155 15.50 -2.28 12.65
N SER A 156 16.04 -1.09 12.36
CA SER A 156 16.39 -0.11 13.40
C SER A 156 15.12 0.50 13.99
N PRO A 157 15.12 0.91 15.27
CA PRO A 157 14.04 1.74 15.83
C PRO A 157 13.76 3.01 15.04
N THR A 158 14.77 3.52 14.31
CA THR A 158 14.65 4.72 13.45
C THR A 158 14.19 4.41 12.02
N THR A 159 14.06 3.14 11.65
CA THR A 159 13.58 2.75 10.32
C THR A 159 12.12 3.13 10.14
N ILE A 160 11.80 3.87 9.09
CA ILE A 160 10.42 4.10 8.67
C ILE A 160 9.93 2.82 8.00
N ILE A 161 8.85 2.24 8.51
CA ILE A 161 8.10 1.19 7.80
C ILE A 161 6.85 1.87 7.24
N LEU A 162 6.79 2.03 5.92
CA LEU A 162 5.68 2.66 5.20
C LEU A 162 4.85 1.58 4.52
N TRP A 163 3.69 1.28 5.10
CA TRP A 163 2.69 0.41 4.51
C TRP A 163 1.89 1.15 3.44
N LEU A 164 1.94 0.66 2.20
CA LEU A 164 1.05 1.11 1.14
C LEU A 164 -0.19 0.22 1.16
N THR A 165 -1.38 0.81 1.02
CA THR A 165 -2.58 0.02 0.72
C THR A 165 -2.53 -0.54 -0.70
N ALA A 166 -3.32 -1.57 -1.00
CA ALA A 166 -3.44 -2.08 -2.37
C ALA A 166 -4.11 -1.03 -3.26
N LEU A 167 -3.59 -0.84 -4.47
CA LEU A 167 -4.21 0.06 -5.45
C LEU A 167 -5.63 -0.39 -5.85
N PRO A 168 -6.52 0.53 -6.29
CA PRO A 168 -7.86 0.17 -6.72
C PRO A 168 -7.86 -0.68 -8.00
N ILE A 169 -8.49 -1.84 -7.95
CA ILE A 169 -8.63 -2.75 -9.10
C ILE A 169 -9.93 -2.51 -9.89
N SER A 170 -10.01 -3.03 -11.12
CA SER A 170 -11.25 -3.06 -11.91
C SER A 170 -12.27 -4.05 -11.31
N ALA A 171 -13.50 -4.03 -11.84
CA ALA A 171 -14.57 -4.94 -11.43
C ALA A 171 -14.23 -6.36 -11.89
N GLU A 172 -13.62 -6.43 -13.08
CA GLU A 172 -13.24 -7.65 -13.76
C GLU A 172 -11.73 -7.64 -14.00
N PRO A 173 -10.91 -7.87 -12.96
CA PRO A 173 -9.47 -7.89 -13.10
C PRO A 173 -9.02 -9.10 -13.95
N ASN A 174 -8.14 -8.83 -14.91
CA ASN A 174 -7.55 -9.81 -15.81
C ASN A 174 -6.02 -9.89 -15.71
N ALA A 175 -5.51 -9.83 -14.48
CA ALA A 175 -4.10 -10.07 -14.21
C ALA A 175 -3.85 -11.51 -13.77
N ALA A 176 -2.67 -12.05 -14.11
CA ALA A 176 -2.26 -13.42 -13.78
C ALA A 176 -2.23 -13.72 -12.27
N VAL A 177 -2.22 -12.69 -11.42
CA VAL A 177 -2.28 -12.84 -9.95
C VAL A 177 -3.64 -13.41 -9.47
N PHE A 178 -4.69 -13.30 -10.28
CA PHE A 178 -5.96 -13.95 -10.08
C PHE A 178 -5.89 -15.32 -10.76
N ASP A 179 -5.50 -16.34 -10.01
CA ASP A 179 -5.36 -17.72 -10.51
C ASP A 179 -6.70 -18.22 -11.06
N GLU A 180 -6.75 -18.78 -12.27
CA GLU A 180 -7.98 -19.29 -12.89
C GLU A 180 -8.66 -20.40 -12.08
N LYS A 181 -7.88 -21.19 -11.32
CA LYS A 181 -8.42 -22.23 -10.42
C LYS A 181 -9.11 -21.63 -9.19
N TYR A 182 -8.73 -20.41 -8.83
CA TYR A 182 -9.19 -19.65 -7.68
C TYR A 182 -9.74 -18.29 -8.09
N ARG A 183 -10.26 -18.18 -9.31
CA ARG A 183 -11.26 -17.20 -9.71
C ARG A 183 -12.62 -17.83 -9.39
N PRO A 184 -13.06 -17.91 -8.12
CA PRO A 184 -14.48 -18.04 -7.91
C PRO A 184 -15.12 -16.78 -8.50
N ASP A 185 -16.42 -16.81 -8.73
CA ASP A 185 -17.28 -15.71 -9.14
C ASP A 185 -17.31 -14.54 -8.13
N ASN A 186 -16.16 -14.13 -7.59
CA ASN A 186 -15.99 -13.06 -6.64
C ASN A 186 -16.07 -11.73 -7.37
N LYS A 187 -17.29 -11.38 -7.78
CA LYS A 187 -17.66 -10.07 -8.32
C LYS A 187 -17.40 -8.93 -7.33
N TYR A 188 -16.93 -9.24 -6.12
CA TYR A 188 -16.74 -8.30 -5.02
C TYR A 188 -15.27 -8.03 -4.70
N TRP A 189 -14.33 -8.33 -5.62
CA TRP A 189 -12.92 -8.06 -5.39
C TRP A 189 -12.66 -6.62 -4.93
N ARG A 190 -13.28 -5.62 -5.57
CA ARG A 190 -13.12 -4.21 -5.16
C ARG A 190 -13.52 -3.97 -3.70
N THR A 191 -14.67 -4.50 -3.28
CA THR A 191 -15.17 -4.38 -1.90
C THR A 191 -14.27 -5.13 -0.92
N GLN A 192 -13.80 -6.32 -1.30
CA GLN A 192 -12.87 -7.09 -0.50
C GLN A 192 -11.54 -6.35 -0.30
N PHE A 193 -10.96 -5.82 -1.37
CA PHE A 193 -9.73 -5.02 -1.30
C PHE A 193 -9.93 -3.76 -0.46
N LEU A 194 -11.09 -3.10 -0.52
CA LEU A 194 -11.41 -1.97 0.34
C LEU A 194 -11.39 -2.36 1.83
N HIS A 195 -12.08 -3.45 2.19
CA HIS A 195 -12.11 -3.95 3.58
C HIS A 195 -10.73 -4.40 4.08
N ILE A 196 -9.97 -5.08 3.23
CA ILE A 196 -8.62 -5.55 3.59
C ILE A 196 -7.65 -4.38 3.70
N ASN A 197 -7.76 -3.37 2.85
CA ASN A 197 -6.98 -2.15 2.97
C ASN A 197 -7.28 -1.44 4.28
N ALA A 198 -8.55 -1.28 4.66
CA ALA A 198 -8.92 -0.70 5.95
C ALA A 198 -8.34 -1.49 7.12
N PHE A 199 -8.49 -2.82 7.12
CA PHE A 199 -7.90 -3.70 8.14
C PHE A 199 -6.38 -3.55 8.23
N SER A 200 -5.68 -3.64 7.10
CA SER A 200 -4.21 -3.59 7.06
C SER A 200 -3.65 -2.23 7.46
N ALA A 201 -4.32 -1.13 7.07
CA ALA A 201 -3.95 0.22 7.45
C ALA A 201 -4.09 0.44 8.97
N GLU A 202 -5.22 0.02 9.55
CA GLU A 202 -5.43 0.13 11.00
C GLU A 202 -4.44 -0.74 11.79
N LEU A 203 -4.15 -1.94 11.30
CA LEU A 203 -3.13 -2.79 11.92
C LEU A 203 -1.73 -2.18 11.81
N ALA A 204 -1.35 -1.63 10.66
CA ALA A 204 -0.06 -0.97 10.46
C ALA A 204 0.15 0.17 11.47
N LYS A 205 -0.86 1.03 11.66
CA LYS A 205 -0.83 2.10 12.68
C LYS A 205 -0.62 1.53 14.09
N LYS A 206 -1.40 0.50 14.47
CA LYS A 206 -1.27 -0.18 15.78
C LYS A 206 0.12 -0.80 16.01
N LYS A 207 0.83 -1.13 14.93
CA LYS A 207 2.20 -1.67 14.94
C LYS A 207 3.27 -0.58 14.75
N ASN A 208 2.92 0.69 14.94
CA ASN A 208 3.81 1.85 14.76
C ASN A 208 4.47 1.87 13.37
N CYS A 209 3.69 1.55 12.34
CA CYS A 209 4.07 1.73 10.94
C CYS A 209 3.32 2.93 10.36
N GLU A 210 3.96 3.63 9.44
CA GLU A 210 3.35 4.68 8.66
C GLU A 210 2.44 4.08 7.59
N VAL A 211 1.40 4.81 7.18
CA VAL A 211 0.46 4.36 6.15
C VAL A 211 0.35 5.40 5.04
N LEU A 212 0.51 4.96 3.79
CA LEU A 212 0.14 5.74 2.62
C LEU A 212 -1.03 5.05 1.90
N ASP A 213 -2.22 5.65 2.00
CA ASP A 213 -3.44 5.10 1.40
C ASP A 213 -3.53 5.41 -0.10
N VAL A 214 -2.77 4.65 -0.89
CA VAL A 214 -2.80 4.74 -2.36
C VAL A 214 -4.12 4.22 -2.94
N HIS A 215 -4.90 3.42 -2.21
CA HIS A 215 -6.26 3.07 -2.62
C HIS A 215 -7.14 4.32 -2.70
N TYR A 216 -7.18 5.09 -1.61
CA TYR A 216 -7.95 6.33 -1.56
C TYR A 216 -7.44 7.32 -2.62
N LEU A 217 -6.14 7.57 -2.67
CA LEU A 217 -5.55 8.58 -3.57
C LEU A 217 -5.83 8.30 -5.05
N PHE A 218 -5.96 7.03 -5.45
CA PHE A 218 -6.11 6.64 -6.85
C PHE A 218 -7.53 6.20 -7.24
N ARG A 219 -8.50 6.19 -6.30
CA ARG A 219 -9.88 5.73 -6.57
C ARG A 219 -10.60 6.52 -7.66
N GLN A 220 -10.23 7.79 -7.85
CA GLN A 220 -10.78 8.69 -8.87
C GLN A 220 -9.89 8.81 -10.11
N HIS A 221 -8.89 7.94 -10.25
CA HIS A 221 -7.94 7.94 -11.37
C HIS A 221 -7.95 6.63 -12.19
N PRO A 222 -9.12 6.07 -12.57
CA PRO A 222 -9.16 4.82 -13.33
C PRO A 222 -8.44 4.92 -14.68
N GLU A 223 -8.28 6.12 -15.24
CA GLU A 223 -7.54 6.38 -16.48
C GLU A 223 -6.03 6.08 -16.39
N LEU A 224 -5.49 6.01 -15.17
CA LEU A 224 -4.07 5.67 -14.94
C LEU A 224 -3.86 4.17 -14.75
N ARG A 225 -4.94 3.38 -14.67
CA ARG A 225 -4.90 1.92 -14.53
C ARG A 225 -4.78 1.26 -15.90
N ASP A 226 -3.96 0.23 -15.97
CA ASP A 226 -3.79 -0.57 -17.17
C ASP A 226 -5.05 -1.40 -17.48
N THR A 227 -5.10 -1.90 -18.72
CA THR A 227 -6.22 -2.68 -19.26
C THR A 227 -6.42 -4.04 -18.58
N ASP A 228 -5.42 -4.54 -17.86
CA ASP A 228 -5.58 -5.76 -17.05
C ASP A 228 -6.34 -5.52 -15.74
N GLY A 229 -6.63 -4.25 -15.41
CA GLY A 229 -7.44 -3.90 -14.26
C GLY A 229 -6.72 -3.98 -12.91
N CYS A 230 -5.40 -4.20 -12.89
CA CYS A 230 -4.63 -4.32 -11.64
C CYS A 230 -3.34 -3.51 -11.63
N HIS A 231 -2.66 -3.43 -12.78
CA HIS A 231 -1.45 -2.63 -12.91
C HIS A 231 -1.76 -1.18 -13.23
N TRP A 232 -0.78 -0.31 -13.04
CA TRP A 232 -0.89 1.12 -13.32
C TRP A 232 0.18 1.56 -14.32
N ASN A 233 -0.08 2.67 -15.00
CA ASN A 233 0.84 3.22 -15.99
C ASN A 233 1.98 4.02 -15.33
N SER A 234 2.95 4.46 -16.13
CA SER A 234 4.12 5.20 -15.64
C SER A 234 3.76 6.51 -14.92
N THR A 235 2.69 7.19 -15.32
CA THR A 235 2.20 8.39 -14.64
C THR A 235 1.66 8.06 -13.25
N GLY A 236 0.90 6.97 -13.13
CA GLY A 236 0.43 6.46 -11.85
C GLY A 236 1.58 6.16 -10.90
N HIS A 237 2.59 5.43 -11.38
CA HIS A 237 3.79 5.13 -10.58
C HIS A 237 4.54 6.39 -10.14
N ARG A 238 4.72 7.38 -11.04
CA ARG A 238 5.35 8.66 -10.69
C ARG A 238 4.60 9.41 -9.59
N LEU A 239 3.27 9.37 -9.61
CA LEU A 239 2.46 9.97 -8.55
C LEU A 239 2.66 9.24 -7.22
N ILE A 240 2.70 7.91 -7.21
CA ILE A 240 2.97 7.13 -5.99
C ILE A 240 4.37 7.45 -5.45
N THR A 241 5.41 7.44 -6.31
CA THR A 241 6.77 7.87 -5.94
C THR A 241 6.78 9.26 -5.35
N SER A 242 6.00 10.19 -5.94
CA SER A 242 5.84 11.53 -5.41
C SER A 242 5.27 11.47 -4.00
N TYR A 243 4.12 10.83 -3.77
CA TYR A 243 3.51 10.73 -2.45
C TYR A 243 4.42 10.08 -1.39
N ILE A 244 5.14 9.00 -1.74
CA ILE A 244 6.15 8.40 -0.85
C ILE A 244 7.19 9.44 -0.45
N ALA A 245 7.72 10.19 -1.40
CA ALA A 245 8.70 11.23 -1.14
C ALA A 245 8.13 12.36 -0.27
N GLN A 246 6.88 12.78 -0.49
CA GLN A 246 6.22 13.79 0.36
C GLN A 246 6.10 13.28 1.80
N THR A 247 5.56 12.08 2.01
CA THR A 247 5.41 11.48 3.34
C THR A 247 6.77 11.38 4.06
N VAL A 248 7.78 10.83 3.38
CA VAL A 248 9.10 10.62 3.97
C VAL A 248 9.81 11.95 4.26
N SER A 249 9.66 12.95 3.39
CA SER A 249 10.22 14.29 3.60
C SER A 249 9.68 14.96 4.86
N LEU A 250 8.39 14.75 5.18
CA LEU A 250 7.75 15.28 6.38
C LEU A 250 8.34 14.61 7.63
N ILE A 251 8.51 13.29 7.60
CA ILE A 251 9.04 12.50 8.73
C ILE A 251 10.53 12.80 8.97
N TRP A 252 11.35 12.87 7.92
CA TRP A 252 12.78 13.22 8.04
C TRP A 252 13.04 14.72 8.13
N HIS A 253 11.99 15.56 8.09
CA HIS A 253 12.08 17.01 8.11
C HIS A 253 13.01 17.59 7.02
N VAL A 254 12.99 17.00 5.82
CA VAL A 254 13.76 17.45 4.66
C VAL A 254 12.86 18.30 3.74
N PRO A 255 13.14 19.60 3.54
CA PRO A 255 12.31 20.43 2.65
C PRO A 255 12.41 19.99 1.18
N TYR A 256 11.28 19.83 0.49
CA TYR A 256 11.25 19.38 -0.91
C TYR A 256 10.44 20.28 -1.89
N ILE A 257 9.68 21.28 -1.40
CA ILE A 257 9.01 22.35 -2.17
C ILE A 257 9.09 23.67 -1.37
N ASP A 258 9.07 24.85 -2.02
CA ASP A 258 8.94 26.15 -1.36
C ASP A 258 7.75 26.13 -0.38
N ARG A 259 8.02 26.44 0.90
CA ARG A 259 7.13 26.19 2.07
C ARG A 259 5.70 26.75 1.95
N ILE A 260 5.42 27.66 1.03
CA ILE A 260 4.11 28.30 0.85
C ILE A 260 3.05 27.30 0.32
N ALA A 261 3.44 26.32 -0.51
CA ALA A 261 2.51 25.30 -1.00
C ALA A 261 2.25 24.16 0.01
N ILE A 262 3.11 24.04 1.03
CA ILE A 262 3.07 22.99 2.05
C ILE A 262 1.95 23.26 3.06
N ASP A 263 1.78 24.49 3.53
CA ASP A 263 0.77 24.83 4.56
C ASP A 263 -0.68 24.48 4.10
N HIS A 264 -0.98 24.56 2.80
CA HIS A 264 -2.29 24.18 2.28
C HIS A 264 -2.49 22.66 2.14
N LYS A 265 -1.42 21.90 1.85
CA LYS A 265 -1.47 20.42 1.73
C LYS A 265 -1.29 19.72 3.07
N GLU A 266 -0.52 20.30 3.98
CA GLU A 266 -0.36 19.88 5.37
C GLU A 266 -1.71 19.93 6.07
N ARG A 267 -2.47 21.03 5.92
CA ARG A 267 -3.85 21.12 6.40
C ARG A 267 -4.76 20.03 5.83
N GLU A 268 -4.65 19.70 4.56
CA GLU A 268 -5.49 18.65 3.95
C GLU A 268 -5.06 17.22 4.36
N LEU A 269 -3.76 16.91 4.41
CA LEU A 269 -3.26 15.59 4.87
C LEU A 269 -3.53 15.37 6.37
N HIS A 270 -3.30 16.38 7.22
CA HIS A 270 -3.66 16.29 8.63
C HIS A 270 -5.18 16.20 8.82
N ARG A 271 -6.00 16.92 8.02
CA ARG A 271 -7.47 16.79 8.06
C ARG A 271 -7.95 15.43 7.60
N VAL A 272 -7.33 14.82 6.58
CA VAL A 272 -7.68 13.48 6.11
C VAL A 272 -7.32 12.44 7.17
N CYS A 273 -6.12 12.51 7.75
CA CYS A 273 -5.72 11.60 8.84
C CYS A 273 -6.56 11.79 10.11
N TYR A 274 -6.93 13.03 10.46
CA TYR A 274 -7.73 13.35 11.65
C TYR A 274 -9.20 12.99 11.51
N ARG A 275 -9.84 13.22 10.34
CA ARG A 275 -11.24 12.82 10.08
C ARG A 275 -11.44 11.30 10.05
N ILE A 276 -10.43 10.54 9.63
CA ILE A 276 -10.47 9.06 9.68
C ILE A 276 -10.46 8.54 11.13
N VAL A 277 -9.85 9.27 12.06
CA VAL A 277 -9.66 8.83 13.45
C VAL A 277 -10.84 9.23 14.36
N ASN A 278 -11.54 10.32 14.06
CA ASN A 278 -12.49 10.93 15.03
C ASN A 278 -13.95 11.05 14.57
N ASP A 279 -14.32 10.60 13.37
CA ASP A 279 -15.69 10.75 12.86
C ASP A 279 -16.47 9.43 12.92
N GLU A 280 -17.13 9.15 14.05
CA GLU A 280 -18.11 8.06 14.18
C GLU A 280 -19.48 8.42 13.56
N ASN A 281 -19.64 9.59 12.94
CA ASN A 281 -20.91 10.08 12.43
C ASN A 281 -20.93 10.20 10.89
N GLU A 282 -21.59 9.23 10.23
CA GLU A 282 -21.75 9.13 8.76
C GLU A 282 -22.24 10.43 8.08
N ASN A 283 -22.99 11.28 8.78
CA ASN A 283 -23.52 12.53 8.23
C ASN A 283 -22.45 13.64 8.04
N SER A 284 -21.30 13.55 8.71
CA SER A 284 -20.17 14.47 8.53
C SER A 284 -19.36 14.15 7.27
N LEU A 285 -19.20 12.85 6.97
CA LEU A 285 -18.54 12.36 5.75
C LEU A 285 -19.28 12.84 4.49
N ALA A 286 -20.62 12.81 4.52
CA ALA A 286 -21.47 13.25 3.41
C ALA A 286 -21.39 14.77 3.14
N ARG A 287 -21.27 15.61 4.18
CA ARG A 287 -21.13 17.07 4.03
C ARG A 287 -19.72 17.49 3.58
N THR A 288 -18.71 16.76 4.03
CA THR A 288 -17.32 16.99 3.63
C THR A 288 -17.06 16.64 2.16
N LEU A 289 -17.71 15.59 1.65
CA LEU A 289 -17.58 15.14 0.26
C LEU A 289 -18.37 15.99 -0.75
N THR A 290 -19.33 16.80 -0.27
CA THR A 290 -20.21 17.64 -1.12
C THR A 290 -19.80 19.10 -1.16
N GLY A 291 -18.87 19.55 -0.31
CA GLY A 291 -18.30 20.90 -0.36
C GLY A 291 -19.25 22.01 0.08
N GLU A 292 -20.33 21.68 0.80
CA GLU A 292 -21.31 22.67 1.25
C GLU A 292 -21.00 23.17 2.66
N ASN A 293 -20.66 24.46 2.72
CA ASN A 293 -20.52 25.37 3.87
C ASN A 293 -19.11 25.55 4.47
N SER A 294 -18.47 26.59 3.96
CA SER A 294 -17.40 27.36 4.58
C SER A 294 -17.91 28.25 5.72
N GLU A 295 -18.29 27.70 6.87
CA GLU A 295 -18.55 28.52 8.07
C GLU A 295 -17.83 27.98 9.32
N GLY A 296 -16.84 28.76 9.77
CA GLY A 296 -16.38 28.94 11.16
C GLY A 296 -16.01 27.70 11.98
N ILE A 297 -14.71 27.39 12.07
CA ILE A 297 -14.15 26.38 12.99
C ILE A 297 -13.95 27.01 14.39
N THR A 298 -14.41 26.34 15.44
CA THR A 298 -14.01 26.55 16.85
C THR A 298 -13.31 25.30 17.39
N ASP A 299 -12.21 25.48 18.13
CA ASP A 299 -11.25 24.45 18.58
C ASP A 299 -11.82 23.35 19.51
N PHE A 300 -11.26 22.12 19.41
CA PHE A 300 -11.66 20.92 20.17
C PHE A 300 -10.63 20.53 21.26
N ASP A 301 -11.09 20.24 22.49
CA ASP A 301 -10.25 19.92 23.66
C ASP A 301 -10.13 18.40 23.91
N LEU A 302 -8.90 17.91 23.72
CA LEU A 302 -8.51 16.50 23.73
C LEU A 302 -8.53 15.83 25.12
N ASN A 303 -8.49 16.59 26.21
CA ASN A 303 -8.38 16.00 27.55
C ASN A 303 -9.70 15.40 28.06
N ALA A 304 -10.84 15.89 27.57
CA ALA A 304 -12.15 15.34 27.92
C ALA A 304 -12.35 13.93 27.35
N TYR A 305 -11.79 13.65 26.16
CA TYR A 305 -12.04 12.42 25.41
C TYR A 305 -11.36 11.18 26.02
N LEU A 306 -10.15 11.33 26.57
CA LEU A 306 -9.37 10.18 27.07
C LEU A 306 -9.92 9.56 28.36
N THR A 307 -10.77 10.28 29.08
CA THR A 307 -11.29 9.83 30.39
C THR A 307 -12.52 8.92 30.24
N GLU A 308 -13.15 8.91 29.06
CA GLU A 308 -14.48 8.29 28.86
C GLU A 308 -14.42 6.89 28.22
N TYR A 309 -13.32 6.51 27.53
CA TYR A 309 -13.37 5.42 26.54
C TYR A 309 -12.51 4.16 26.79
N ILE A 310 -12.12 3.83 28.03
CA ILE A 310 -11.50 2.51 28.30
C ILE A 310 -12.17 1.79 29.48
N PRO A 311 -12.96 0.73 29.20
CA PRO A 311 -13.20 -0.37 30.13
C PRO A 311 -12.66 -1.73 29.62
N SER A 312 -12.41 -2.61 30.60
CA SER A 312 -11.69 -3.89 30.54
C SER A 312 -12.57 -5.14 30.35
N SER A 313 -11.93 -6.25 29.93
CA SER A 313 -12.35 -7.69 30.00
C SER A 313 -13.49 -8.10 29.04
N THR A 314 -13.78 -9.34 28.62
CA THR A 314 -13.24 -10.73 28.57
C THR A 314 -14.34 -11.56 27.87
N GLU A 315 -14.04 -12.54 26.98
CA GLU A 315 -14.73 -13.87 26.82
C GLU A 315 -14.54 -14.58 25.45
N THR A 316 -14.69 -15.91 25.44
CA THR A 316 -14.33 -16.93 24.41
C THR A 316 -15.51 -17.44 23.55
N PRO A 317 -15.28 -18.12 22.38
CA PRO A 317 -16.31 -18.42 21.37
C PRO A 317 -16.74 -19.91 21.25
N ASN A 318 -17.94 -20.18 20.70
CA ASN A 318 -18.38 -21.51 20.26
C ASN A 318 -19.08 -21.54 18.87
N GLU A 319 -18.63 -22.50 18.06
CA GLU A 319 -19.15 -23.33 16.94
C GLU A 319 -20.21 -22.89 15.90
N GLU A 320 -20.01 -23.41 14.68
CA GLU A 320 -20.55 -22.96 13.37
C GLU A 320 -21.82 -23.70 12.89
N ASN A 321 -22.70 -22.98 12.19
CA ASN A 321 -23.99 -23.44 11.63
C ASN A 321 -23.99 -23.32 10.07
N PRO A 322 -24.52 -24.29 9.29
CA PRO A 322 -24.35 -24.36 7.82
C PRO A 322 -25.13 -23.35 6.96
N ASP A 323 -25.91 -22.42 7.52
CA ASP A 323 -26.73 -21.45 6.75
C ASP A 323 -26.12 -20.03 6.71
N ARG A 324 -24.79 -19.94 6.59
CA ARG A 324 -24.04 -18.69 6.72
C ARG A 324 -24.29 -17.70 5.58
N ILE A 325 -24.51 -18.16 4.35
CA ILE A 325 -24.59 -17.28 3.16
C ILE A 325 -25.92 -16.51 3.10
N GLY A 326 -27.06 -17.16 3.38
CA GLY A 326 -28.36 -16.48 3.48
C GLY A 326 -28.41 -15.49 4.65
N THR A 327 -27.73 -15.83 5.75
CA THR A 327 -27.61 -14.97 6.94
C THR A 327 -26.69 -13.76 6.71
N ILE A 328 -25.61 -13.90 5.91
CA ILE A 328 -24.71 -12.80 5.55
C ILE A 328 -25.42 -11.74 4.70
N ILE A 329 -26.25 -12.15 3.73
CA ILE A 329 -27.01 -11.23 2.88
C ILE A 329 -28.14 -10.53 3.66
N GLY A 330 -28.78 -11.24 4.60
CA GLY A 330 -29.79 -10.68 5.49
C GLY A 330 -29.26 -9.68 6.53
N LYS A 331 -27.95 -9.70 6.82
CA LYS A 331 -27.30 -8.87 7.85
C LYS A 331 -26.50 -7.69 7.32
N MET A 332 -26.41 -7.48 6.00
CA MET A 332 -25.79 -6.29 5.43
C MET A 332 -26.52 -5.04 5.94
N ASN A 333 -25.79 -4.11 6.54
CA ASN A 333 -26.36 -2.85 7.01
C ASN A 333 -26.72 -1.96 5.80
N GLU A 334 -27.50 -0.90 6.04
CA GLU A 334 -27.97 -0.02 4.96
C GLU A 334 -26.80 0.67 4.22
N THR A 335 -25.66 0.86 4.91
CA THR A 335 -24.41 1.39 4.37
C THR A 335 -23.79 0.46 3.33
N ASP A 336 -23.73 -0.85 3.59
CA ASP A 336 -23.19 -1.84 2.65
C ASP A 336 -24.05 -1.96 1.38
N ARG A 337 -25.37 -1.81 1.49
CA ARG A 337 -26.30 -1.77 0.33
C ARG A 337 -26.19 -0.46 -0.45
N ARG A 338 -25.91 0.66 0.21
CA ARG A 338 -25.69 1.96 -0.43
C ARG A 338 -24.35 2.02 -1.16
N ILE A 339 -23.31 1.39 -0.64
CA ILE A 339 -21.99 1.30 -1.29
C ILE A 339 -22.07 0.50 -2.60
N LEU A 340 -22.77 -0.65 -2.60
CA LEU A 340 -23.01 -1.40 -3.83
C LEU A 340 -23.79 -0.60 -4.89
N ASN A 341 -24.84 0.12 -4.47
CA ASN A 341 -25.62 0.98 -5.37
C ASN A 341 -24.85 2.20 -5.89
N LEU A 342 -23.90 2.74 -5.12
CA LEU A 342 -23.01 3.83 -5.55
C LEU A 342 -21.99 3.34 -6.58
N MET A 343 -21.47 2.12 -6.41
CA MET A 343 -20.52 1.54 -7.36
C MET A 343 -21.17 1.25 -8.73
N ASP A 344 -22.43 0.80 -8.75
CA ASP A 344 -23.20 0.59 -9.98
C ASP A 344 -23.58 1.91 -10.70
N TYR A 345 -23.71 3.02 -9.96
CA TYR A 345 -24.03 4.33 -10.52
C TYR A 345 -22.86 4.95 -11.30
N TYR A 346 -21.61 4.67 -10.91
CA TYR A 346 -20.41 5.20 -11.57
C TYR A 346 -19.96 4.37 -12.79
N GLU A 347 -20.51 3.18 -13.03
CA GLU A 347 -20.21 2.38 -14.23
C GLU A 347 -21.12 2.71 -15.43
N LYS A 348 -22.14 3.54 -15.24
CA LYS A 348 -23.06 3.98 -16.31
C LYS A 348 -22.83 5.41 -16.80
N LYS A 349 -21.69 6.03 -16.47
CA LYS A 349 -21.29 7.36 -16.99
C LYS A 349 -19.98 7.31 -17.75
#